data_AF-A0A2U1NRF0-F1
#
_entry.id   AF-A0A2U1NRF0-F1
#
_cell.length_a   1.000
_cell.length_b   1.000
_cell.length_c   1.000
_cell.angle_alpha   90.00
_cell.angle_beta   90.00
_cell.angle_gamma   90.00
#
_symmetry.space_group_name_H-M   'P 1'
#
loop_
_entity.id
_entity.type
_entity.pdbx_description
1 polymer ?
#
loop_
_entity_poly.entity_id
_entity_poly.type
_entity_poly.pdbx_seq_one_letter_code
_entity_poly.pdbx_strand_id
1 'polypeptide(L)'
;MVIINSVGTKAGKAANMQVVAIPSVQTESDEFSVADNVIHSFLDFQPEIWRLPPFNDWVMKALPIEPIQFKGSYKNGYLQENSGL
;
A
#
# COMPACT_ATOMS: atom_id res chain seq x y z
N MET A 1 -10.78 -5.94 -9.07
CA MET A 1 -9.37 -5.77 -8.70
C MET A 1 -8.98 -4.33 -8.98
N VAL A 2 -8.70 -3.42 -8.05
CA VAL A 2 -8.26 -3.41 -6.64
C VAL A 2 -9.40 -2.88 -5.75
N ILE A 3 -9.57 -3.37 -4.51
CA ILE A 3 -10.63 -2.85 -3.65
C ILE A 3 -10.14 -2.58 -2.22
N ILE A 4 -10.45 -1.38 -1.74
CA ILE A 4 -9.76 -0.71 -0.64
C ILE A 4 -10.51 -0.83 0.69
N ASN A 5 -11.76 -1.30 0.68
CA ASN A 5 -12.59 -1.41 1.88
C ASN A 5 -13.50 -2.65 1.89
N SER A 6 -14.02 -2.99 3.07
CA SER A 6 -14.88 -4.15 3.34
C SER A 6 -16.13 -4.19 2.43
N VAL A 7 -16.77 -3.04 2.23
CA VAL A 7 -17.97 -2.91 1.36
C VAL A 7 -17.63 -3.26 -0.09
N GLY A 8 -16.58 -2.66 -0.63
CA GLY A 8 -16.18 -2.94 -2.00
C GLY A 8 -15.71 -4.38 -2.18
N THR A 9 -15.08 -4.97 -1.15
CA THR A 9 -14.68 -6.38 -1.16
C THR A 9 -15.89 -7.29 -1.37
N LYS A 10 -16.96 -7.09 -0.61
CA LYS A 10 -18.22 -7.84 -0.76
C LYS A 10 -18.86 -7.62 -2.13
N ALA A 11 -18.87 -6.38 -2.62
CA ALA A 11 -19.41 -6.05 -3.94
C ALA A 11 -18.64 -6.76 -5.08
N GLY A 12 -17.31 -6.76 -5.03
CA GLY A 12 -16.46 -7.45 -6.01
C GLY A 12 -16.70 -8.95 -6.02
N LYS A 13 -16.82 -9.57 -4.84
CA LYS A 13 -17.17 -11.01 -4.74
C LYS A 13 -18.57 -11.30 -5.28
N ALA A 14 -19.57 -10.46 -5.01
CA ALA A 14 -20.93 -10.60 -5.56
C ALA A 14 -20.96 -10.46 -7.09
N ALA A 15 -20.06 -9.68 -7.67
CA ALA A 15 -19.86 -9.55 -9.12
C ALA A 15 -18.98 -10.67 -9.72
N ASN A 16 -18.64 -11.70 -8.94
CA ASN A 16 -17.78 -12.81 -9.34
C ASN A 16 -16.38 -12.37 -9.81
N MET A 17 -15.87 -11.28 -9.24
CA MET A 17 -14.53 -10.76 -9.51
C MET A 17 -13.49 -11.35 -8.56
N GLN A 18 -12.24 -11.33 -9.02
CA GLN A 18 -11.07 -11.50 -8.16
C GLN A 18 -10.80 -10.22 -7.35
N VAL A 19 -10.62 -10.39 -6.04
CA VAL A 19 -10.51 -9.29 -5.08
C VAL A 19 -9.26 -9.43 -4.24
N VAL A 20 -8.43 -8.38 -4.30
CA VAL A 20 -7.33 -8.14 -3.36
C VAL A 20 -7.75 -6.99 -2.45
N ALA A 21 -7.72 -7.22 -1.15
CA ALA A 21 -8.09 -6.25 -0.13
C ALA A 21 -6.85 -5.65 0.54
N ILE A 22 -6.94 -4.36 0.88
CA ILE A 22 -5.90 -3.61 1.61
C ILE A 22 -6.56 -2.99 2.84
N PRO A 23 -6.49 -3.65 4.01
CA PRO A 23 -7.11 -3.14 5.23
C PRO A 23 -6.41 -1.85 5.69
N SER A 24 -7.18 -0.81 6.00
CA SER A 24 -6.64 0.41 6.64
C SER A 24 -6.19 0.13 8.08
N VAL A 25 -6.86 -0.78 8.78
CA VAL A 25 -6.55 -1.18 10.15
C VAL A 25 -6.41 -2.70 10.21
N GLN A 26 -5.29 -3.20 10.76
CA GLN A 26 -4.97 -4.63 10.77
C GLN A 26 -5.98 -5.46 11.58
N THR A 27 -6.66 -4.86 12.56
CA THR A 27 -7.67 -5.53 13.38
C THR A 27 -8.98 -5.81 12.65
N GLU A 28 -9.19 -5.26 11.45
CA GLU A 28 -10.38 -5.50 10.61
C GLU A 28 -10.22 -6.72 9.69
N SER A 29 -9.17 -7.55 9.86
CA SER A 29 -8.86 -8.66 8.95
C SER A 29 -10.02 -9.64 8.74
N ASP A 30 -10.84 -9.85 9.77
CA ASP A 30 -11.99 -10.75 9.71
C ASP A 30 -13.05 -10.26 8.70
N GLU A 31 -13.17 -8.94 8.51
CA GLU A 31 -14.08 -8.34 7.53
C GLU A 31 -13.66 -8.60 6.08
N PHE A 32 -12.38 -8.92 5.87
CA PHE A 32 -11.80 -9.20 4.56
C PHE A 32 -11.62 -10.71 4.29
N SER A 33 -12.15 -11.57 5.15
CA SER A 33 -12.05 -13.04 5.03
C SER A 33 -12.57 -13.61 3.70
N VAL A 34 -13.43 -12.89 2.99
CA VAL A 34 -13.98 -13.28 1.68
C VAL A 34 -13.12 -12.86 0.49
N ALA A 35 -12.06 -12.07 0.72
CA ALA A 35 -11.12 -11.66 -0.32
C ALA A 35 -10.24 -12.83 -0.76
N ASP A 36 -9.77 -12.79 -2.01
CA ASP A 36 -8.87 -13.81 -2.55
C ASP A 36 -7.43 -13.62 -2.06
N ASN A 37 -7.07 -12.38 -1.69
CA ASN A 37 -5.82 -12.05 -1.03
C ASN A 37 -5.98 -10.78 -0.17
N VAL A 38 -5.28 -10.70 0.96
CA VAL A 38 -5.26 -9.54 1.85
C VAL A 38 -3.80 -9.11 2.00
N ILE A 39 -3.50 -7.86 1.64
CA ILE A 39 -2.14 -7.31 1.68
C ILE A 39 -2.09 -6.05 2.56
N HIS A 40 -0.91 -5.71 3.08
CA HIS A 40 -0.76 -4.60 4.02
C HIS A 40 -0.55 -3.26 3.33
N SER A 41 0.01 -3.29 2.13
CA SER A 41 0.24 -2.11 1.30
C SER A 41 -0.01 -2.46 -0.16
N PHE A 42 -0.38 -1.46 -0.96
CA PHE A 42 -0.44 -1.62 -2.42
C PHE A 42 0.92 -2.04 -3.01
N LEU A 43 2.02 -1.69 -2.34
CA LEU A 43 3.37 -2.08 -2.73
C LEU A 43 3.64 -3.58 -2.64
N ASP A 44 2.86 -4.29 -1.81
CA ASP A 44 2.96 -5.75 -1.67
C ASP A 44 2.20 -6.48 -2.79
N PHE A 45 1.44 -5.75 -3.62
CA PHE A 45 0.71 -6.35 -4.73
C PHE A 45 1.70 -6.83 -5.81
N GLN A 46 1.60 -8.11 -6.15
CA GLN A 46 2.38 -8.75 -7.22
C GLN A 46 1.45 -9.04 -8.41
N PRO A 47 1.42 -8.17 -9.44
CA PRO A 47 0.53 -8.31 -10.59
C PRO A 47 0.66 -9.66 -11.31
N GLU A 48 1.86 -10.24 -11.32
CA GLU A 48 2.22 -11.43 -12.06
C GLU A 48 1.47 -12.68 -11.58
N ILE A 49 1.17 -12.77 -10.27
CA ILE A 49 0.35 -13.85 -9.69
C ILE A 49 -1.06 -13.85 -10.31
N TRP A 50 -1.52 -12.68 -10.75
CA TRP A 50 -2.82 -12.46 -11.39
C TRP A 50 -2.74 -12.45 -12.91
N ARG A 51 -1.60 -12.88 -13.49
CA ARG A 51 -1.31 -12.84 -14.93
C ARG A 51 -1.36 -11.42 -15.51
N LEU A 52 -1.12 -10.40 -14.68
CA LEU A 52 -0.93 -9.04 -15.13
C LEU A 52 0.56 -8.75 -15.37
N PRO A 53 0.88 -7.75 -16.23
CA PRO A 53 2.25 -7.30 -16.39
C PRO A 53 2.81 -6.73 -15.07
N PRO A 54 4.12 -6.88 -14.82
CA PRO A 54 4.78 -6.29 -13.65
C PRO A 54 4.68 -4.76 -13.67
N PHE A 55 4.83 -4.13 -12.50
CA PHE A 55 5.04 -2.69 -12.45
C PHE A 55 6.41 -2.35 -13.05
N ASN A 56 6.42 -1.52 -14.10
CA ASN A 56 7.65 -1.02 -14.70
C ASN A 56 8.29 0.13 -13.91
N ASP A 57 7.62 0.56 -12.84
CA ASP A 57 8.01 1.74 -12.08
C ASP A 57 9.20 1.46 -11.16
N TRP A 58 9.58 0.20 -10.92
CA TRP A 58 10.67 -0.13 -9.99
C TRP A 58 12.05 -0.01 -10.64
N VAL A 59 12.90 0.87 -10.10
CA VAL A 59 14.31 0.98 -10.49
C VAL A 59 15.17 0.34 -9.41
N MET A 60 16.04 -0.62 -9.76
CA MET A 60 16.89 -1.34 -8.79
C MET A 60 16.13 -1.99 -7.62
N LYS A 61 14.92 -2.54 -7.87
CA LYS A 61 14.01 -3.13 -6.85
C LYS A 61 13.47 -2.13 -5.82
N ALA A 62 13.53 -0.84 -6.09
CA ALA A 62 12.92 0.21 -5.28
C ALA A 62 12.02 1.08 -6.15
N LEU A 63 10.94 1.62 -5.56
CA LEU A 63 10.22 2.70 -6.21
C LEU A 63 11.14 3.93 -6.29
N PRO A 64 11.33 4.53 -7.46
CA PRO A 64 12.03 5.80 -7.64
C PRO A 64 11.13 6.91 -7.11
N ILE A 65 11.07 7.01 -5.79
CA ILE A 65 10.47 8.13 -5.08
C ILE A 65 11.52 9.23 -5.02
N GLU A 66 11.11 10.47 -5.28
CA GLU A 66 12.00 11.61 -5.06
C GLU A 66 12.46 11.61 -3.60
N PRO A 67 13.77 11.71 -3.33
CA PRO A 67 14.27 11.75 -1.97
C PRO A 67 13.65 12.94 -1.23
N ILE A 68 13.05 12.68 -0.07
CA ILE A 68 12.59 13.76 0.80
C ILE A 68 13.83 14.48 1.34
N GLN A 69 14.08 15.68 0.82
CA GLN A 69 15.17 16.54 1.28
C GLN A 69 14.74 17.24 2.56
N PHE A 70 15.22 16.78 3.71
CA PHE A 70 14.98 17.41 5.01
C PHE A 70 16.26 18.09 5.53
N LYS A 71 16.14 19.35 5.97
CA LYS A 71 17.21 20.06 6.67
C LYS A 71 16.78 20.35 8.11
N GLY A 72 17.56 19.87 9.06
CA GLY A 72 17.34 20.15 10.47
C GLY A 72 18.67 20.24 11.22
N SER A 73 18.61 20.73 12.46
CA SER A 73 19.73 20.64 13.39
C SER A 73 19.47 19.52 14.41
N TYR A 74 20.52 18.80 14.79
CA TYR A 74 20.45 17.79 15.83
C TYR A 74 21.01 18.39 17.13
N LYS A 75 20.18 18.47 18.18
CA LYS A 75 20.58 18.96 19.51
C LYS A 75 19.96 18.08 20.59
N ASN A 76 20.79 17.61 21.52
CA ASN A 76 20.37 16.85 22.71
C ASN A 76 19.47 15.63 22.41
N GLY A 77 19.68 14.91 21.30
CA GLY A 77 18.85 13.76 20.94
C GLY A 77 17.61 14.09 20.12
N TYR A 78 17.31 15.38 19.90
CA TYR A 78 16.16 15.83 19.15
C TYR A 78 16.57 16.38 17.78
N LEU A 79 15.80 16.01 16.76
CA LEU A 79 15.85 16.61 15.44
C LEU A 79 14.92 17.82 15.43
N GLN A 80 15.48 19.00 15.18
CA GLN A 80 14.73 20.24 15.05
C GLN A 80 14.68 20.61 13.57
N GLU A 81 13.46 20.65 13.00
CA GLU A 81 13.25 21.14 11.64
C GLU A 81 13.63 22.62 11.57
N ASN A 82 14.50 22.98 10.63
CA ASN A 82 14.83 24.37 10.40
C ASN A 82 13.77 24.94 9.45
N SER A 83 12.69 25.49 9.99
CA SER A 83 11.73 26.27 9.22
C SER A 83 12.42 27.57 8.73
N GLY A 84 13.08 27.50 7.58
CA GLY A 84 13.57 28.68 6.88
C GLY A 84 12.40 29.43 6.26
N LEU A 85 12.24 30.70 6.62
CA LEU A 85 11.46 31.71 5.89
C LEU A 85 11.89 31.79 4.42
#